data_AF-A0A654TR02-F1
#
_entry.id   AF-A0A654TR02-F1
#
_cell.length_a   1.000
_cell.length_b   1.000
_cell.length_c   1.000
_cell.angle_alpha   90.00
_cell.angle_beta   90.00
_cell.angle_gamma   90.00
#
_symmetry.space_group_name_H-M   'P 1'
#
loop_
_entity.id
_entity.type
_entity.pdbx_description
1 polymer ?
#
loop_
_entity_poly.entity_id
_entity_poly.type
_entity_poly.pdbx_seq_one_letter_code
_entity_poly.pdbx_strand_id
1 'polypeptide(L)'
;MKPAQGPDFEGSQGAVKRTPRVITRPSAQRLTLRAAAHGARDPTPGRRVIPIATTFSYKHLVGQPYQPKREGVLVADTDDTATLRYPGGEIDLQIVHATEGADGIALGPLLAKTGHTTFDVGFANTAAAKSSITYIDGDAGILRYRGYPIDQLAEKSTFIEVCYLLIYGELPDTDQLAQFTGRIQRHTMLHEDLKRFFDGFPRNAHPMPVLSSVVNALSAYYQDALDPMDNGQVELSTIRLLAKLPTIAAYAYKKSVGQPFLYPDNSLTLVENFLRLTFGFPAEPYQADPEVVRALDMLFILHADHEQNCSTSTVRLGGGGGGGRSSCRHDDRNPSI
;
A
#
# COMPACT_ATOMS: atom_id res chain seq x y z
N MET A 1 42.51 35.32 34.73
CA MET A 1 42.05 36.68 35.08
C MET A 1 40.62 36.84 34.56
N LYS A 2 39.76 37.45 35.38
CA LYS A 2 38.27 37.46 35.40
C LYS A 2 37.50 37.39 34.06
N PRO A 3 36.34 36.69 34.01
CA PRO A 3 35.31 36.88 32.99
C PRO A 3 34.37 38.04 33.38
N ALA A 4 33.90 38.79 32.39
CA ALA A 4 32.94 39.89 32.57
C ALA A 4 31.49 39.36 32.61
N GLN A 5 30.76 39.79 33.63
CA GLN A 5 29.36 39.49 33.93
C GLN A 5 28.42 40.25 32.98
N GLY A 6 27.42 39.57 32.43
CA GLY A 6 26.21 40.20 31.89
C GLY A 6 25.18 40.38 33.01
N PRO A 7 24.37 41.46 33.03
CA PRO A 7 23.40 41.69 34.09
C PRO A 7 22.08 40.94 33.87
N ASP A 8 21.49 40.57 35.00
CA ASP A 8 20.28 39.78 35.20
C ASP A 8 18.96 40.51 34.89
N PHE A 9 17.98 39.67 34.55
CA PHE A 9 16.52 39.75 34.66
C PHE A 9 15.84 40.94 35.37
N GLU A 10 14.83 41.50 34.69
CA GLU A 10 13.57 41.92 35.33
C GLU A 10 12.37 41.35 34.55
N GLY A 11 11.44 40.76 35.28
CA GLY A 11 10.28 40.06 34.74
C GLY A 11 9.07 40.96 34.50
N SER A 12 8.22 40.54 33.57
CA SER A 12 6.80 40.91 33.57
C SER A 12 5.97 39.72 33.10
N GLN A 13 5.30 39.07 34.06
CA GLN A 13 4.26 38.09 33.80
C GLN A 13 3.03 38.80 33.22
N GLY A 14 2.77 38.59 31.93
CA GLY A 14 1.51 38.95 31.27
C GLY A 14 0.67 37.70 31.05
N ALA A 15 -0.31 37.46 31.91
CA ALA A 15 -1.25 36.35 31.81
C ALA A 15 -2.17 36.53 30.58
N VAL A 16 -1.93 35.77 29.51
CA VAL A 16 -2.84 35.68 28.36
C VAL A 16 -3.79 34.51 28.57
N LYS A 17 -5.01 34.79 29.06
CA LYS A 17 -6.13 33.84 29.05
C LYS A 17 -6.47 33.49 27.59
N ARG A 18 -6.14 32.28 27.15
CA ARG A 18 -6.61 31.72 25.87
C ARG A 18 -7.88 30.89 26.11
N THR A 19 -9.03 31.46 25.80
CA THR A 19 -10.29 30.70 25.63
C THR A 19 -10.24 29.89 24.33
N PRO A 20 -10.65 28.60 24.33
CA PRO A 20 -10.69 27.81 23.11
C PRO A 20 -11.86 28.26 22.21
N ARG A 21 -11.57 28.71 20.98
CA ARG A 21 -12.58 28.94 19.95
C ARG A 21 -12.80 27.66 19.16
N VAL A 22 -14.00 27.11 19.27
CA VAL A 22 -14.53 26.07 18.37
C VAL A 22 -14.84 26.71 17.01
N ILE A 23 -14.17 26.27 15.95
CA ILE A 23 -14.41 26.73 14.58
C ILE A 23 -15.45 25.80 13.94
N THR A 24 -16.68 26.28 13.79
CA THR A 24 -17.75 25.61 13.03
C THR A 24 -17.59 25.91 11.54
N ARG A 25 -17.62 24.88 10.68
CA ARG A 25 -17.54 25.00 9.21
C ARG A 25 -18.84 25.59 8.61
N PRO A 26 -18.79 26.51 7.63
CA PRO A 26 -19.97 26.88 6.84
C PRO A 26 -20.29 25.84 5.76
N SER A 27 -21.58 25.71 5.47
CA SER A 27 -22.25 24.81 4.53
C SER A 27 -21.81 24.96 3.07
N ALA A 28 -21.68 23.82 2.36
CA ALA A 28 -21.36 23.73 0.94
C ALA A 28 -22.49 24.26 0.04
N GLN A 29 -22.17 25.21 -0.85
CA GLN A 29 -23.03 25.59 -1.98
C GLN A 29 -22.62 24.83 -3.24
N ARG A 30 -23.61 24.22 -3.90
CA ARG A 30 -23.52 23.40 -5.11
C ARG A 30 -23.35 24.31 -6.33
N LEU A 31 -22.24 24.22 -7.05
CA LEU A 31 -22.06 24.88 -8.34
C LEU A 31 -22.24 23.84 -9.47
N THR A 32 -23.35 23.94 -10.21
CA THR A 32 -23.61 23.14 -11.41
C THR A 32 -23.03 23.85 -12.64
N LEU A 33 -22.04 23.24 -13.31
CA LEU A 33 -21.54 23.72 -14.60
C LEU A 33 -22.30 23.02 -15.75
N ARG A 34 -23.01 23.80 -16.57
CA ARG A 34 -23.60 23.36 -17.85
C ARG A 34 -22.52 23.46 -18.93
N ALA A 35 -22.23 22.35 -19.62
CA ALA A 35 -21.39 22.34 -20.82
C ALA A 35 -22.21 22.79 -22.05
N ALA A 36 -21.72 23.83 -22.73
CA ALA A 36 -22.27 24.29 -24.00
C ALA A 36 -21.58 23.55 -25.16
N ALA A 37 -22.37 22.88 -25.99
CA ALA A 37 -21.91 22.28 -27.24
C ALA A 37 -21.88 23.35 -28.35
N HIS A 38 -20.70 23.62 -28.90
CA HIS A 38 -20.56 24.36 -30.16
C HIS A 38 -20.13 23.40 -31.27
N GLY A 39 -21.03 23.20 -32.22
CA GLY A 39 -20.77 22.50 -33.46
C GLY A 39 -20.01 23.39 -34.45
N ALA A 40 -18.92 22.87 -35.00
CA ALA A 40 -18.26 23.43 -36.17
C ALA A 40 -18.55 22.51 -37.37
N ARG A 41 -19.12 23.10 -38.42
CA ARG A 41 -19.23 22.52 -39.76
C ARG A 41 -17.99 22.94 -40.56
N ASP A 42 -17.46 22.06 -41.39
CA ASP A 42 -16.85 22.46 -42.67
C ASP A 42 -17.03 21.33 -43.72
N PRO A 43 -17.21 21.65 -45.02
CA PRO A 43 -17.65 20.72 -46.05
C PRO A 43 -16.52 20.32 -47.01
N THR A 44 -16.59 19.11 -47.59
CA THR A 44 -16.31 18.86 -49.03
C THR A 44 -16.57 17.39 -49.39
N PRO A 45 -17.06 17.08 -50.61
CA PRO A 45 -17.56 15.76 -50.98
C PRO A 45 -16.53 14.93 -51.76
N GLY A 46 -16.53 13.61 -51.54
CA GLY A 46 -15.97 12.65 -52.48
C GLY A 46 -14.74 11.88 -52.01
N ARG A 47 -14.96 10.84 -51.19
CA ARG A 47 -14.17 9.60 -51.23
C ARG A 47 -14.96 8.49 -50.53
N ARG A 48 -15.36 7.47 -51.28
CA ARG A 48 -15.95 6.23 -50.72
C ARG A 48 -14.83 5.50 -49.96
N VAL A 49 -15.00 5.35 -48.65
CA VAL A 49 -14.15 4.48 -47.82
C VAL A 49 -14.96 3.22 -47.52
N ILE A 50 -14.42 2.08 -47.94
CA ILE A 50 -14.92 0.72 -47.70
C ILE A 50 -14.70 0.41 -46.20
N PRO A 51 -15.71 -0.02 -45.43
CA PRO A 51 -15.51 -0.31 -44.02
C PRO A 51 -14.80 -1.66 -43.86
N ILE A 52 -13.52 -1.62 -43.49
CA ILE A 52 -12.82 -2.79 -42.94
C ILE A 52 -13.22 -2.89 -41.47
N ALA A 53 -14.21 -3.74 -41.20
CA ALA A 53 -14.51 -4.19 -39.86
C ALA A 53 -13.38 -5.10 -39.39
N THR A 54 -12.52 -4.60 -38.52
CA THR A 54 -11.63 -5.46 -37.72
C THR A 54 -11.58 -4.90 -36.30
N THR A 55 -12.65 -5.15 -35.57
CA THR A 55 -12.67 -5.09 -34.10
C THR A 55 -11.79 -6.23 -33.61
N PHE A 56 -10.49 -5.96 -33.44
CA PHE A 56 -9.60 -6.85 -32.70
C PHE A 56 -9.98 -6.76 -31.22
N SER A 57 -10.76 -7.72 -30.76
CA SER A 57 -11.21 -7.82 -29.38
C SER A 57 -10.01 -8.10 -28.47
N TYR A 58 -9.62 -7.11 -27.67
CA TYR A 58 -8.56 -7.19 -26.65
C TYR A 58 -8.90 -8.13 -25.47
N LYS A 59 -9.97 -8.92 -25.56
CA LYS A 59 -10.47 -9.81 -24.49
C LYS A 59 -9.72 -11.13 -24.34
N HIS A 60 -8.77 -11.47 -25.22
CA HIS A 60 -8.09 -12.78 -25.18
C HIS A 60 -6.65 -12.75 -24.62
N LEU A 61 -6.13 -11.59 -24.22
CA LEU A 61 -4.80 -11.47 -23.59
C LEU A 61 -4.83 -11.16 -22.09
N VAL A 62 -6.02 -10.93 -21.53
CA VAL A 62 -6.20 -10.72 -20.10
C VAL A 62 -6.82 -12.01 -19.55
N GLY A 63 -6.00 -12.85 -18.90
CA GLY A 63 -6.52 -13.93 -18.07
C GLY A 63 -7.58 -13.37 -17.12
N GLN A 64 -8.65 -14.14 -16.86
CA GLN A 64 -9.72 -13.66 -15.98
C GLN A 64 -9.12 -13.09 -14.69
N PRO A 65 -9.50 -11.86 -14.27
CA PRO A 65 -9.02 -11.33 -13.01
C PRO A 65 -9.43 -12.30 -11.92
N TYR A 66 -8.45 -12.81 -11.18
CA TYR A 66 -8.68 -13.64 -10.00
C TYR A 66 -9.59 -12.85 -9.07
N GLN A 67 -10.80 -13.36 -8.85
CA GLN A 67 -11.69 -12.80 -7.85
C GLN A 67 -11.32 -13.46 -6.52
N PRO A 68 -10.76 -12.71 -5.54
CA PRO A 68 -10.46 -13.30 -4.25
C PRO A 68 -11.76 -13.82 -3.65
N LYS A 69 -11.76 -15.09 -3.24
CA LYS A 69 -12.79 -15.62 -2.34
C LYS A 69 -12.66 -14.84 -1.04
N ARG A 70 -13.46 -13.78 -0.89
CA ARG A 70 -13.64 -13.07 0.37
C ARG A 70 -14.52 -13.96 1.23
N GLU A 71 -13.95 -14.99 1.84
CA GLU A 71 -14.61 -15.64 2.96
C GLU A 71 -14.64 -14.64 4.11
N GLY A 72 -15.84 -14.20 4.46
CA GLY A 72 -16.07 -13.34 5.61
C GLY A 72 -15.45 -14.01 6.84
N VAL A 73 -14.70 -13.24 7.62
CA VAL A 73 -14.18 -13.70 8.90
C VAL A 73 -15.40 -14.00 9.77
N LEU A 74 -15.71 -15.28 9.94
CA LEU A 74 -16.70 -15.76 10.89
C LEU A 74 -16.15 -15.49 12.30
N VAL A 75 -16.43 -14.30 12.82
CA VAL A 75 -16.30 -14.04 14.25
C VAL A 75 -17.45 -14.79 14.89
N ALA A 76 -17.15 -15.69 15.83
CA ALA A 76 -18.17 -16.29 16.67
C ALA A 76 -18.94 -15.15 17.34
N ASP A 77 -20.23 -15.03 17.03
CA ASP A 77 -21.14 -14.06 17.63
C ASP A 77 -21.47 -14.58 19.03
N THR A 78 -20.59 -14.32 19.99
CA THR A 78 -20.81 -14.58 21.41
C THR A 78 -21.34 -13.31 22.05
N ASP A 79 -22.32 -13.43 22.94
CA ASP A 79 -22.90 -12.32 23.71
C ASP A 79 -21.95 -11.81 24.84
N ASP A 80 -20.64 -12.02 24.69
CA ASP A 80 -19.66 -11.69 25.70
C ASP A 80 -19.46 -10.16 25.75
N THR A 81 -19.63 -9.61 26.94
CA THR A 81 -19.63 -8.17 27.17
C THR A 81 -18.66 -7.78 28.29
N ALA A 82 -18.10 -6.58 28.14
CA ALA A 82 -17.29 -5.92 29.16
C ALA A 82 -17.98 -4.63 29.61
N THR A 83 -18.13 -4.44 30.92
CA THR A 83 -18.75 -3.22 31.46
C THR A 83 -17.69 -2.16 31.78
N LEU A 84 -17.82 -0.98 31.18
CA LEU A 84 -17.01 0.20 31.49
C LEU A 84 -17.77 1.11 32.46
N ARG A 85 -17.17 1.35 33.63
CA ARG A 85 -17.67 2.31 34.63
C ARG A 85 -16.97 3.66 34.50
N TYR A 86 -17.74 4.74 34.44
CA TYR A 86 -17.24 6.11 34.34
C TYR A 86 -18.10 7.07 35.22
N PRO A 87 -17.67 8.32 35.48
CA PRO A 87 -18.38 9.21 36.42
C PRO A 87 -19.86 9.47 36.10
N GLY A 88 -20.28 9.26 34.85
CA GLY A 88 -21.65 9.45 34.37
C GLY A 88 -22.48 8.18 34.24
N GLY A 89 -21.97 7.01 34.64
CA GLY A 89 -22.71 5.73 34.61
C GLY A 89 -21.86 4.53 34.19
N GLU A 90 -22.55 3.49 33.75
CA GLU A 90 -21.95 2.26 33.24
C GLU A 90 -22.43 2.03 31.80
N ILE A 91 -21.55 1.48 30.96
CA ILE A 91 -21.89 1.08 29.59
C ILE A 91 -21.31 -0.30 29.32
N ASP A 92 -22.13 -1.17 28.73
CA ASP A 92 -21.67 -2.47 28.26
C ASP A 92 -21.12 -2.35 26.84
N LEU A 93 -19.93 -2.91 26.65
CA LEU A 93 -19.18 -2.92 25.41
C LEU A 93 -19.05 -4.38 24.94
N GLN A 94 -19.23 -4.60 23.65
CA GLN A 94 -19.15 -5.94 23.06
C GLN A 94 -17.69 -6.39 22.96
N ILE A 95 -17.43 -7.65 23.28
CA ILE A 95 -16.13 -8.28 23.06
C ILE A 95 -16.12 -8.86 21.65
N VAL A 96 -15.05 -8.57 20.90
CA VAL A 96 -14.82 -9.09 19.56
C VAL A 96 -13.68 -10.08 19.67
N HIS A 97 -13.98 -11.36 19.50
CA HIS A 97 -12.98 -12.40 19.65
C HIS A 97 -12.03 -12.46 18.45
N ALA A 98 -10.76 -12.69 18.78
CA ALA A 98 -9.73 -12.99 17.79
C ALA A 98 -9.67 -14.51 17.55
N THR A 99 -9.34 -14.91 16.33
CA THR A 99 -9.04 -16.33 16.04
C THR A 99 -7.76 -16.79 16.73
N GLU A 100 -6.81 -15.87 16.88
CA GLU A 100 -5.55 -16.05 17.60
C GLU A 100 -5.11 -14.67 18.13
N GLY A 101 -4.54 -14.62 19.34
CA GLY A 101 -4.12 -13.38 20.01
C GLY A 101 -5.14 -12.82 21.00
N ALA A 102 -5.07 -11.52 21.25
CA ALA A 102 -5.92 -10.84 22.24
C ALA A 102 -7.27 -10.42 21.66
N ASP A 103 -8.34 -10.61 22.44
CA ASP A 103 -9.67 -10.14 22.10
C ASP A 103 -9.77 -8.60 22.16
N GLY A 104 -10.60 -8.03 21.30
CA GLY A 104 -10.83 -6.59 21.22
C GLY A 104 -12.12 -6.17 21.92
N ILE A 105 -12.09 -5.07 22.67
CA ILE A 105 -13.32 -4.45 23.21
C ILE A 105 -13.81 -3.39 22.22
N ALA A 106 -15.00 -3.60 21.65
CA ALA A 106 -15.58 -2.70 20.68
C ALA A 106 -16.12 -1.42 21.33
N LEU A 107 -15.43 -0.30 21.11
CA LEU A 107 -15.81 1.00 21.70
C LEU A 107 -17.11 1.59 21.12
N GLY A 108 -17.44 1.28 19.86
CA GLY A 108 -18.64 1.80 19.18
C GLY A 108 -18.77 3.34 19.28
N PRO A 109 -19.97 3.89 19.49
CA PRO A 109 -20.18 5.33 19.65
C PRO A 109 -19.90 5.82 21.08
N LEU A 110 -18.73 5.48 21.65
CA LEU A 110 -18.36 5.77 23.04
C LEU A 110 -18.56 7.25 23.40
N LEU A 111 -17.96 8.16 22.63
CA LEU A 111 -18.04 9.61 22.89
C LEU A 111 -19.48 10.14 22.89
N ALA A 112 -20.32 9.65 21.97
CA ALA A 112 -21.71 10.11 21.87
C ALA A 112 -22.57 9.63 23.04
N LYS A 113 -22.27 8.45 23.61
CA LYS A 113 -23.02 7.86 24.73
C LYS A 113 -22.52 8.32 26.09
N THR A 114 -21.21 8.48 26.26
CA THR A 114 -20.59 8.72 27.57
C THR A 114 -20.01 10.12 27.73
N GLY A 115 -19.77 10.85 26.64
CA GLY A 115 -19.03 12.11 26.66
C GLY A 115 -17.51 11.96 26.87
N HIS A 116 -16.98 10.73 26.85
CA HIS A 116 -15.57 10.43 27.12
C HIS A 116 -14.88 9.78 25.91
N THR A 117 -13.56 9.90 25.84
CA THR A 117 -12.69 9.23 24.85
C THR A 117 -11.64 8.41 25.56
N THR A 118 -11.11 7.39 24.88
CA THR A 118 -9.87 6.74 25.31
C THR A 118 -8.68 7.66 25.03
N PHE A 119 -7.68 7.61 25.88
CA PHE A 119 -6.42 8.33 25.70
C PHE A 119 -5.30 7.30 25.71
N ASP A 120 -4.83 6.94 24.51
CA ASP A 120 -3.82 5.90 24.28
C ASP A 120 -2.74 6.46 23.35
N VAL A 121 -1.63 6.89 23.94
CA VAL A 121 -0.54 7.52 23.20
C VAL A 121 0.15 6.48 22.32
N GLY A 122 0.20 6.73 21.02
CA GLY A 122 0.84 5.83 20.06
C GLY A 122 0.00 4.62 19.66
N PHE A 123 -1.27 4.55 20.08
CA PHE A 123 -2.18 3.43 19.80
C PHE A 123 -1.66 2.06 20.26
N ALA A 124 -0.84 2.02 21.32
CA ALA A 124 -0.22 0.79 21.80
C ALA A 124 -1.23 -0.27 22.26
N ASN A 125 -2.41 0.16 22.70
CA ASN A 125 -3.48 -0.72 23.20
C ASN A 125 -4.73 -0.69 22.31
N THR A 126 -4.66 -0.02 21.15
CA THR A 126 -5.82 0.22 20.29
C THR A 126 -5.69 -0.55 18.98
N ALA A 127 -6.48 -1.62 18.84
CA ALA A 127 -6.63 -2.32 17.57
C ALA A 127 -7.56 -1.54 16.63
N ALA A 128 -7.01 -0.93 15.58
CA ALA A 128 -7.76 -0.10 14.65
C ALA A 128 -8.38 -0.85 13.44
N ALA A 129 -7.99 -2.10 13.21
CA ALA A 129 -8.42 -2.89 12.07
C ALA A 129 -8.48 -4.38 12.38
N LYS A 130 -9.38 -5.11 11.68
CA LYS A 130 -9.35 -6.57 11.62
C LYS A 130 -8.50 -6.99 10.42
N SER A 131 -7.64 -7.99 10.57
CA SER A 131 -6.81 -8.52 9.49
C SER A 131 -6.58 -10.01 9.67
N SER A 132 -6.46 -10.73 8.56
CA SER A 132 -6.10 -12.15 8.49
C SER A 132 -4.81 -12.37 7.69
N ILE A 133 -3.94 -11.34 7.61
CA ILE A 133 -2.73 -11.37 6.78
C ILE A 133 -1.55 -11.95 7.54
N THR A 134 -1.20 -11.36 8.67
CA THR A 134 -0.02 -11.72 9.45
C THR A 134 -0.42 -11.78 10.92
N TYR A 135 0.13 -12.76 11.64
CA TYR A 135 0.03 -12.88 13.09
C TYR A 135 1.42 -12.81 13.70
N ILE A 136 1.55 -12.00 14.75
CA ILE A 136 2.78 -11.83 15.52
C ILE A 136 2.49 -12.06 17.00
N ASP A 137 3.30 -12.89 17.63
CA ASP A 137 3.40 -12.98 19.09
C ASP A 137 4.86 -12.68 19.48
N GLY A 138 5.07 -11.48 20.04
CA GLY A 138 6.41 -11.02 20.42
C GLY A 138 7.01 -11.79 21.60
N ASP A 139 6.18 -12.29 22.51
CA ASP A 139 6.63 -13.00 23.71
C ASP A 139 6.99 -14.45 23.37
N ALA A 140 6.19 -15.09 22.50
CA ALA A 140 6.46 -16.44 22.01
C ALA A 140 7.45 -16.47 20.82
N GLY A 141 7.76 -15.31 20.23
CA GLY A 141 8.63 -15.20 19.04
C GLY A 141 8.00 -15.81 17.78
N ILE A 142 6.68 -15.72 17.64
CA ILE A 142 5.93 -16.30 16.51
C ILE A 142 5.70 -15.23 15.46
N LEU A 143 6.02 -15.55 14.20
CA LEU A 143 5.63 -14.77 13.02
C LEU A 143 5.05 -15.73 11.97
N ARG A 144 3.82 -15.45 11.54
CA ARG A 144 3.12 -16.26 10.53
C ARG A 144 2.49 -15.37 9.46
N TYR A 145 2.66 -15.75 8.19
CA TYR A 145 1.91 -15.17 7.08
C TYR A 145 0.78 -16.13 6.69
N ARG A 146 -0.48 -15.67 6.75
CA ARG A 146 -1.67 -16.48 6.47
C ARG A 146 -1.71 -17.82 7.23
N GLY A 147 -1.16 -17.84 8.45
CA GLY A 147 -1.03 -19.05 9.28
C GLY A 147 0.22 -19.90 9.02
N TYR A 148 0.96 -19.65 7.94
CA TYR A 148 2.22 -20.36 7.66
C TYR A 148 3.37 -19.76 8.47
N PRO A 149 4.14 -20.57 9.24
CA PRO A 149 5.33 -20.13 9.94
C PRO A 149 6.40 -19.53 9.02
N ILE A 150 7.03 -18.44 9.45
CA ILE A 150 8.01 -17.71 8.63
C ILE A 150 9.26 -18.53 8.29
N ASP A 151 9.70 -19.42 9.18
CA ASP A 151 10.83 -20.33 8.99
C ASP A 151 10.58 -21.27 7.80
N GLN A 152 9.38 -21.83 7.69
CA GLN A 152 8.99 -22.69 6.57
C GLN A 152 8.95 -21.92 5.25
N LEU A 153 8.41 -20.70 5.25
CA LEU A 153 8.36 -19.86 4.05
C LEU A 153 9.76 -19.44 3.60
N ALA A 154 10.62 -19.05 4.54
CA ALA A 154 12.00 -18.66 4.26
C ALA A 154 12.85 -19.80 3.69
N GLU A 155 12.60 -21.04 4.11
CA GLU A 155 13.36 -22.22 3.64
C GLU A 155 12.83 -22.82 2.34
N LYS A 156 11.50 -22.81 2.14
CA LYS A 156 10.84 -23.63 1.11
C LYS A 156 10.11 -22.83 0.03
N SER A 157 9.87 -21.55 0.23
CA SER A 157 9.14 -20.71 -0.71
C SER A 157 10.06 -19.70 -1.38
N THR A 158 9.50 -18.93 -2.32
CA THR A 158 10.19 -17.82 -3.00
C THR A 158 9.48 -16.51 -2.69
N PHE A 159 10.17 -15.38 -2.85
CA PHE A 159 9.56 -14.08 -2.61
C PHE A 159 8.27 -13.86 -3.43
N ILE A 160 8.23 -14.33 -4.68
CA ILE A 160 7.04 -14.18 -5.54
C ILE A 160 5.86 -15.02 -5.04
N GLU A 161 6.11 -16.25 -4.59
CA GLU A 161 5.07 -17.08 -3.95
C GLU A 161 4.53 -16.44 -2.68
N VAL A 162 5.41 -15.88 -1.84
CA VAL A 162 5.02 -15.18 -0.61
C VAL A 162 4.21 -13.91 -0.92
N CYS A 163 4.57 -13.16 -1.97
CA CYS A 163 3.75 -12.05 -2.44
C CYS A 163 2.35 -12.52 -2.83
N TYR A 164 2.23 -13.64 -3.56
CA TYR A 164 0.94 -14.21 -3.93
C TYR A 164 0.13 -14.58 -2.68
N LEU A 165 0.74 -15.32 -1.74
CA LEU A 165 0.13 -15.72 -0.47
C LEU A 165 -0.42 -14.52 0.32
N LEU A 166 0.38 -13.47 0.48
CA LEU A 166 -0.01 -12.30 1.25
C LEU A 166 -1.17 -11.54 0.59
N ILE A 167 -1.17 -11.43 -0.74
CA ILE A 167 -2.19 -10.68 -1.48
C ILE A 167 -3.51 -11.47 -1.57
N TYR A 168 -3.44 -12.75 -1.93
CA TYR A 168 -4.63 -13.54 -2.27
C TYR A 168 -5.10 -14.47 -1.15
N GLY A 169 -4.27 -14.72 -0.14
CA GLY A 169 -4.64 -15.46 1.07
C GLY A 169 -4.21 -16.93 1.09
N GLU A 170 -3.88 -17.51 -0.06
CA GLU A 170 -3.54 -18.92 -0.22
C GLU A 170 -2.27 -19.09 -1.05
N LEU A 171 -1.57 -20.21 -0.88
CA LEU A 171 -0.43 -20.55 -1.73
C LEU A 171 -0.89 -20.84 -3.17
N PRO A 172 -0.15 -20.37 -4.19
CA PRO A 172 -0.53 -20.56 -5.57
C PRO A 172 -0.31 -22.02 -6.02
N ASP A 173 -1.17 -22.51 -6.92
CA ASP A 173 -0.83 -23.67 -7.74
C ASP A 173 0.20 -23.32 -8.82
N THR A 174 0.76 -24.34 -9.50
CA THR A 174 1.81 -24.16 -10.52
C THR A 174 1.39 -23.22 -11.65
N ASP A 175 0.13 -23.29 -12.10
CA ASP A 175 -0.37 -22.48 -13.21
C ASP A 175 -0.61 -21.03 -12.75
N GLN A 176 -1.15 -20.85 -11.54
CA GLN A 176 -1.34 -19.56 -10.91
C GLN A 176 0.00 -18.84 -10.70
N LEU A 177 1.00 -19.55 -10.19
CA LEU A 177 2.34 -19.01 -9.98
C LEU A 177 3.00 -18.62 -11.29
N ALA A 178 2.92 -19.46 -12.33
CA ALA A 178 3.48 -19.15 -13.64
C ALA A 178 2.80 -17.93 -14.27
N GLN A 179 1.47 -17.82 -14.17
CA GLN A 179 0.72 -16.67 -14.66
C GLN A 179 1.04 -15.40 -13.88
N PHE A 180 1.13 -15.47 -12.55
CA PHE A 180 1.48 -14.33 -11.70
C PHE A 180 2.90 -13.84 -11.97
N THR A 181 3.88 -14.76 -12.03
CA THR A 181 5.27 -14.46 -12.37
C THR A 181 5.38 -13.84 -13.75
N GLY A 182 4.71 -14.42 -14.75
CA GLY A 182 4.70 -13.89 -16.12
C GLY A 182 4.02 -12.51 -16.23
N ARG A 183 3.02 -12.22 -15.40
CA ARG A 183 2.42 -10.89 -15.30
C ARG A 183 3.42 -9.88 -14.71
N ILE A 184 4.14 -10.24 -13.66
CA ILE A 184 5.16 -9.37 -13.04
C ILE A 184 6.30 -9.10 -14.02
N GLN A 185 6.90 -10.13 -14.62
CA GLN A 185 8.03 -9.99 -15.54
C GLN A 185 7.73 -9.03 -16.69
N ARG A 186 6.53 -9.12 -17.28
CA ARG A 186 6.11 -8.24 -18.39
C ARG A 186 5.84 -6.79 -18.00
N HIS A 187 5.81 -6.45 -16.70
CA HIS A 187 5.57 -5.10 -16.21
C HIS A 187 6.79 -4.45 -15.54
N THR A 188 7.98 -5.07 -15.61
CA THR A 188 9.21 -4.57 -14.95
C THR A 188 9.77 -3.28 -15.55
N MET A 189 9.54 -3.01 -16.84
CA MET A 189 10.05 -1.84 -17.53
C MET A 189 9.29 -0.56 -17.14
N LEU A 190 10.01 0.52 -16.84
CA LEU A 190 9.42 1.84 -16.57
C LEU A 190 9.09 2.57 -17.88
N HIS A 191 8.12 3.48 -17.84
CA HIS A 191 7.92 4.43 -18.93
C HIS A 191 9.22 5.23 -19.13
N GLU A 192 9.66 5.44 -20.39
CA GLU A 192 10.95 6.11 -20.67
C GLU A 192 10.99 7.54 -20.11
N ASP A 193 9.87 8.27 -20.14
CA ASP A 193 9.81 9.60 -19.50
C ASP A 193 9.94 9.54 -17.97
N LEU A 194 9.46 8.46 -17.33
CA LEU A 194 9.69 8.24 -15.90
C LEU A 194 11.15 7.86 -15.62
N LYS A 195 11.83 7.16 -16.54
CA LYS A 195 13.27 6.93 -16.45
C LYS A 195 14.04 8.26 -16.54
N ARG A 196 13.64 9.16 -17.46
CA ARG A 196 14.23 10.51 -17.59
C ARG A 196 13.95 11.41 -16.38
N PHE A 197 12.87 11.17 -15.64
CA PHE A 197 12.59 11.87 -14.40
C PHE A 197 13.75 11.73 -13.37
N PHE A 198 14.50 10.62 -13.39
CA PHE A 198 15.68 10.45 -12.54
C PHE A 198 16.81 11.45 -12.86
N ASP A 199 16.84 12.02 -14.06
CA ASP A 199 17.86 13.01 -14.45
C ASP A 199 17.69 14.33 -13.70
N GLY A 200 16.47 14.62 -13.22
CA GLY A 200 16.18 15.81 -12.42
C GLY A 200 16.75 15.79 -11.00
N PHE A 201 17.15 14.62 -10.48
CA PHE A 201 17.74 14.53 -9.14
C PHE A 201 19.25 14.85 -9.13
N PRO A 202 19.76 15.45 -8.04
CA PRO A 202 21.19 15.56 -7.81
C PRO A 202 21.90 14.20 -7.87
N ARG A 203 23.14 14.20 -8.37
CA ARG A 203 23.95 12.96 -8.54
C ARG A 203 24.21 12.22 -7.22
N ASN A 204 24.26 12.91 -6.09
CA ASN A 204 24.53 12.34 -4.77
C ASN A 204 23.28 12.31 -3.87
N ALA A 205 22.08 12.39 -4.46
CA ALA A 205 20.85 12.28 -3.69
C ALA A 205 20.78 10.92 -2.99
N HIS A 206 20.37 10.92 -1.72
CA HIS A 206 20.14 9.68 -0.99
C HIS A 206 19.04 8.86 -1.71
N PRO A 207 19.19 7.53 -1.85
CA PRO A 207 18.24 6.72 -2.62
C PRO A 207 16.80 6.79 -2.12
N MET A 208 16.57 6.88 -0.80
CA MET A 208 15.21 6.91 -0.22
C MET A 208 14.35 8.11 -0.67
N PRO A 209 14.84 9.38 -0.61
CA PRO A 209 14.13 10.52 -1.19
C PRO A 209 13.79 10.37 -2.68
N VAL A 210 14.71 9.81 -3.46
CA VAL A 210 14.51 9.57 -4.90
C VAL A 210 13.40 8.53 -5.10
N LEU A 211 13.48 7.40 -4.39
CA LEU A 211 12.49 6.33 -4.41
C LEU A 211 11.09 6.87 -4.08
N SER A 212 10.93 7.59 -2.96
CA SER A 212 9.66 8.18 -2.54
C SER A 212 9.09 9.13 -3.61
N SER A 213 9.94 9.98 -4.19
CA SER A 213 9.51 10.95 -5.21
C SER A 213 9.05 10.26 -6.50
N VAL A 214 9.78 9.24 -6.96
CA VAL A 214 9.46 8.48 -8.17
C VAL A 214 8.19 7.65 -7.97
N VAL A 215 8.01 7.01 -6.81
CA VAL A 215 6.80 6.26 -6.48
C VAL A 215 5.57 7.18 -6.49
N ASN A 216 5.68 8.40 -5.94
CA ASN A 216 4.61 9.39 -6.04
C ASN A 216 4.33 9.81 -7.49
N ALA A 217 5.38 9.95 -8.32
CA ALA A 217 5.24 10.31 -9.72
C ALA A 217 4.54 9.22 -10.55
N LEU A 218 4.51 7.95 -10.10
CA LEU A 218 3.82 6.86 -10.83
C LEU A 218 2.36 7.19 -11.12
N SER A 219 1.66 7.91 -10.23
CA SER A 219 0.25 8.28 -10.45
C SER A 219 0.06 9.18 -11.67
N ALA A 220 1.07 9.96 -12.06
CA ALA A 220 1.01 10.83 -13.25
C ALA A 220 1.20 10.06 -14.57
N TYR A 221 1.95 8.95 -14.55
CA TYR A 221 2.24 8.14 -15.75
C TYR A 221 1.27 6.97 -15.93
N TYR A 222 0.66 6.47 -14.86
CA TYR A 222 -0.20 5.30 -14.86
C TYR A 222 -1.62 5.65 -14.42
N GLN A 223 -2.24 6.61 -15.13
CA GLN A 223 -3.56 7.15 -14.82
C GLN A 223 -4.72 6.18 -15.10
N ASP A 224 -4.47 5.13 -15.88
CA ASP A 224 -5.41 4.11 -16.31
C ASP A 224 -5.80 3.11 -15.21
N ALA A 225 -5.12 3.15 -14.05
CA ALA A 225 -5.36 2.25 -12.93
C ALA A 225 -5.39 3.00 -11.59
N LEU A 226 -6.25 4.03 -11.49
CA LEU A 226 -6.37 4.90 -10.32
C LEU A 226 -7.68 4.73 -9.54
N ASP A 227 -8.69 4.03 -10.08
CA ASP A 227 -9.95 3.83 -9.38
C ASP A 227 -9.79 2.76 -8.28
N PRO A 228 -9.88 3.13 -6.99
CA PRO A 228 -9.73 2.17 -5.89
C PRO A 228 -10.95 1.24 -5.73
N MET A 229 -12.07 1.51 -6.42
CA MET A 229 -13.26 0.67 -6.37
C MET A 229 -13.30 -0.37 -7.49
N ASP A 230 -12.47 -0.21 -8.53
CA ASP A 230 -12.35 -1.16 -9.62
C ASP A 230 -11.26 -2.20 -9.30
N ASN A 231 -11.69 -3.40 -8.91
CA ASN A 231 -10.79 -4.51 -8.61
C ASN A 231 -9.81 -4.83 -9.75
N GLY A 232 -10.20 -4.62 -11.03
CA GLY A 232 -9.30 -4.83 -12.16
C GLY A 232 -8.15 -3.81 -12.20
N GLN A 233 -8.44 -2.56 -11.85
CA GLN A 233 -7.42 -1.51 -11.74
C GLN A 233 -6.55 -1.69 -10.49
N VAL A 234 -7.14 -2.11 -9.36
CA VAL A 234 -6.39 -2.47 -8.15
C VAL A 234 -5.43 -3.62 -8.42
N GLU A 235 -5.88 -4.66 -9.14
CA GLU A 235 -5.03 -5.78 -9.53
C GLU A 235 -3.87 -5.31 -10.44
N LEU A 236 -4.18 -4.51 -11.46
CA LEU A 236 -3.17 -4.00 -12.39
C LEU A 236 -2.14 -3.09 -11.71
N SER A 237 -2.58 -2.21 -10.82
CA SER A 237 -1.70 -1.33 -10.04
C SER A 237 -0.84 -2.13 -9.05
N THR A 238 -1.39 -3.19 -8.44
CA THR A 238 -0.64 -4.14 -7.58
C THR A 238 0.49 -4.81 -8.36
N ILE A 239 0.19 -5.38 -9.53
CA ILE A 239 1.21 -6.00 -10.39
C ILE A 239 2.26 -4.98 -10.84
N ARG A 240 1.85 -3.76 -11.21
CA ARG A 240 2.78 -2.69 -11.59
C ARG A 240 3.70 -2.29 -10.46
N LEU A 241 3.19 -2.18 -9.23
CA LEU A 241 4.02 -1.85 -8.06
C LEU A 241 5.05 -2.96 -7.78
N LEU A 242 4.61 -4.23 -7.71
CA LEU A 242 5.51 -5.36 -7.49
C LEU A 242 6.61 -5.45 -8.55
N ALA A 243 6.27 -5.22 -9.82
CA ALA A 243 7.22 -5.33 -10.92
C ALA A 243 8.17 -4.13 -11.02
N LYS A 244 7.68 -2.91 -10.78
CA LYS A 244 8.43 -1.67 -11.03
C LYS A 244 9.23 -1.20 -9.84
N LEU A 245 8.82 -1.53 -8.61
CA LEU A 245 9.49 -1.06 -7.41
C LEU A 245 10.96 -1.52 -7.32
N PRO A 246 11.31 -2.78 -7.65
CA PRO A 246 12.71 -3.20 -7.72
C PRO A 246 13.51 -2.42 -8.78
N THR A 247 12.92 -2.17 -9.95
CA THR A 247 13.55 -1.35 -11.01
C THR A 247 13.82 0.08 -10.52
N ILE A 248 12.85 0.70 -9.85
CA ILE A 248 12.98 2.06 -9.29
C ILE A 248 14.06 2.09 -8.22
N ALA A 249 14.10 1.10 -7.31
CA ALA A 249 15.10 1.01 -6.26
C ALA A 249 16.52 0.85 -6.85
N ALA A 250 16.69 -0.02 -7.84
CA ALA A 250 17.97 -0.19 -8.52
C ALA A 250 18.43 1.10 -9.24
N TYR A 251 17.52 1.81 -9.90
CA TYR A 251 17.84 3.09 -10.55
C TYR A 251 18.18 4.19 -9.54
N ALA A 252 17.51 4.23 -8.38
CA ALA A 252 17.85 5.16 -7.30
C ALA A 252 19.28 4.90 -6.78
N TYR A 253 19.68 3.64 -6.65
CA TYR A 253 21.08 3.28 -6.33
C TYR A 253 22.04 3.69 -7.43
N LYS A 254 21.80 3.30 -8.69
CA LYS A 254 22.66 3.68 -9.83
C LYS A 254 22.82 5.19 -9.95
N LYS A 255 21.76 5.96 -9.66
CA LYS A 255 21.80 7.42 -9.65
C LYS A 255 22.74 7.96 -8.58
N SER A 256 22.70 7.42 -7.35
CA SER A 256 23.51 7.90 -6.22
C SER A 256 25.02 7.67 -6.42
N VAL A 257 25.40 6.62 -7.15
CA VAL A 257 26.79 6.34 -7.54
C VAL A 257 27.17 6.91 -8.91
N GLY A 258 26.18 7.38 -9.68
CA GLY A 258 26.32 7.96 -11.01
C GLY A 258 26.77 6.97 -12.09
N GLN A 259 26.22 5.77 -12.03
CA GLN A 259 26.41 4.69 -13.01
C GLN A 259 25.22 4.62 -13.98
N PRO A 260 25.39 4.05 -15.19
CA PRO A 260 24.30 3.92 -16.16
C PRO A 260 23.19 2.97 -15.69
N PHE A 261 21.96 3.22 -16.14
CA PHE A 261 20.81 2.35 -15.90
C PHE A 261 20.81 1.19 -16.90
N LEU A 262 20.70 -0.03 -16.38
CA LEU A 262 20.45 -1.23 -17.18
C LEU A 262 18.96 -1.46 -17.35
N TYR A 263 18.56 -2.17 -18.40
CA TYR A 263 17.17 -2.58 -18.61
C TYR A 263 16.87 -3.94 -17.94
N PRO A 264 15.63 -4.19 -17.49
CA PRO A 264 15.21 -5.49 -17.00
C PRO A 264 15.44 -6.59 -18.05
N ASP A 265 15.86 -7.76 -17.59
CA ASP A 265 16.03 -8.96 -18.41
C ASP A 265 14.96 -10.00 -18.07
N ASN A 266 14.14 -10.38 -19.05
CA ASN A 266 13.05 -11.34 -18.86
C ASN A 266 13.52 -12.79 -18.72
N SER A 267 14.79 -13.09 -19.02
CA SER A 267 15.37 -14.42 -18.82
C SER A 267 15.72 -14.70 -17.36
N LEU A 268 15.74 -13.66 -16.51
CA LEU A 268 16.11 -13.74 -15.10
C LEU A 268 14.88 -13.76 -14.19
N THR A 269 15.06 -14.30 -12.98
CA THR A 269 14.09 -14.15 -11.90
C THR A 269 14.03 -12.70 -11.40
N LEU A 270 12.97 -12.34 -10.64
CA LEU A 270 12.81 -10.97 -10.13
C LEU A 270 14.02 -10.52 -9.29
N VAL A 271 14.51 -11.39 -8.42
CA VAL A 271 15.62 -11.10 -7.50
C VAL A 271 16.96 -11.06 -8.24
N GLU A 272 17.22 -12.01 -9.14
CA GLU A 272 18.41 -11.97 -10.02
C GLU A 272 18.43 -10.71 -10.88
N ASN A 273 17.28 -10.36 -11.46
CA ASN A 273 17.15 -9.15 -12.26
C ASN A 273 17.40 -7.90 -11.40
N PHE A 274 16.89 -7.85 -10.17
CA PHE A 274 17.19 -6.75 -9.25
C PHE A 274 18.69 -6.63 -8.93
N LEU A 275 19.38 -7.74 -8.67
CA LEU A 275 20.83 -7.76 -8.48
C LEU A 275 21.58 -7.26 -9.71
N ARG A 276 21.19 -7.72 -10.90
CA ARG A 276 21.77 -7.25 -12.17
C ARG A 276 21.55 -5.76 -12.39
N LEU A 277 20.34 -5.25 -12.13
CA LEU A 277 20.04 -3.83 -12.27
C LEU A 277 20.83 -2.96 -11.28
N THR A 278 21.12 -3.49 -10.09
CA THR A 278 21.83 -2.77 -9.02
C THR A 278 23.34 -2.80 -9.22
N PHE A 279 23.92 -3.96 -9.52
CA PHE A 279 25.38 -4.17 -9.54
C PHE A 279 25.97 -4.36 -10.94
N GLY A 280 25.17 -4.70 -11.95
CA GLY A 280 25.66 -4.90 -13.31
C GLY A 280 26.17 -3.62 -13.97
N PHE A 281 27.07 -3.79 -14.93
CA PHE A 281 27.63 -2.72 -15.76
C PHE A 281 27.42 -3.03 -17.24
N PRO A 282 27.31 -2.03 -18.13
CA PRO A 282 27.30 -2.27 -19.56
C PRO A 282 28.63 -2.79 -20.12
N ALA A 283 29.72 -2.65 -19.35
CA ALA A 283 31.07 -3.01 -19.76
C ALA A 283 31.30 -4.54 -19.79
N GLU A 284 30.53 -5.31 -19.02
CA GLU A 284 30.72 -6.75 -18.90
C GLU A 284 29.40 -7.47 -18.55
N PRO A 285 29.24 -8.75 -18.95
CA PRO A 285 28.11 -9.56 -18.52
C PRO A 285 28.09 -9.72 -17.00
N TYR A 286 26.93 -9.51 -16.38
CA TYR A 286 26.74 -9.76 -14.95
C TYR A 286 26.18 -11.16 -14.73
N GLN A 287 26.88 -11.97 -13.95
CA GLN A 287 26.41 -13.27 -13.48
C GLN A 287 26.10 -13.17 -11.99
N ALA A 288 24.85 -13.39 -11.61
CA ALA A 288 24.45 -13.36 -10.22
C ALA A 288 24.94 -14.63 -9.52
N ASP A 289 25.60 -14.48 -8.37
CA ASP A 289 25.98 -15.60 -7.53
C ASP A 289 24.71 -16.25 -6.94
N PRO A 290 24.45 -17.55 -7.17
CA PRO A 290 23.27 -18.24 -6.63
C PRO A 290 23.13 -18.13 -5.11
N GLU A 291 24.23 -18.06 -4.36
CA GLU A 291 24.17 -17.90 -2.90
C GLU A 291 23.64 -16.52 -2.51
N VAL A 292 24.09 -15.47 -3.22
CA VAL A 292 23.63 -14.10 -3.01
C VAL A 292 22.17 -13.93 -3.43
N VAL A 293 21.76 -14.58 -4.52
CA VAL A 293 20.36 -14.60 -4.98
C VAL A 293 19.47 -15.22 -3.90
N ARG A 294 19.84 -16.40 -3.39
CA ARG A 294 19.08 -17.09 -2.35
C ARG A 294 19.02 -16.28 -1.05
N ALA A 295 20.13 -15.68 -0.64
CA ALA A 295 20.18 -14.85 0.55
C ALA A 295 19.26 -13.62 0.43
N LEU A 296 19.24 -12.97 -0.75
CA LEU A 296 18.41 -11.80 -0.97
C LEU A 296 16.91 -12.15 -1.09
N ASP A 297 16.57 -13.26 -1.74
CA ASP A 297 15.19 -13.74 -1.82
C ASP A 297 14.64 -14.04 -0.41
N MET A 298 15.43 -14.73 0.42
CA MET A 298 15.11 -14.98 1.82
C MET A 298 14.96 -13.67 2.63
N LEU A 299 15.85 -12.70 2.44
CA LEU A 299 15.73 -11.39 3.09
C LEU A 299 14.43 -10.69 2.71
N PHE A 300 13.99 -10.78 1.45
CA PHE A 300 12.72 -10.20 1.04
C PHE A 300 11.52 -10.94 1.64
N ILE A 301 11.56 -12.27 1.77
CA ILE A 301 10.51 -13.04 2.47
C ILE A 301 10.40 -12.57 3.93
N LEU A 302 11.53 -12.44 4.62
CA LEU A 302 11.59 -12.01 6.01
C LEU A 302 11.10 -10.57 6.23
N HIS A 303 11.10 -9.73 5.18
CA HIS A 303 10.63 -8.35 5.22
C HIS A 303 9.34 -8.12 4.41
N ALA A 304 8.65 -9.18 3.98
CA ALA A 304 7.49 -9.07 3.11
C ALA A 304 6.30 -8.41 3.81
N ASP A 305 6.07 -8.71 5.08
CA ASP A 305 5.09 -8.00 5.92
C ASP A 305 5.49 -8.06 7.40
N HIS A 306 5.00 -7.09 8.17
CA HIS A 306 5.21 -7.05 9.62
C HIS A 306 3.99 -6.42 10.32
N GLU A 307 2.80 -6.95 9.98
CA GLU A 307 1.51 -6.66 10.62
C GLU A 307 1.15 -5.14 10.66
N GLN A 308 0.72 -4.61 11.80
CA GLN A 308 0.30 -3.22 11.98
C GLN A 308 1.45 -2.32 12.44
N ASN A 309 2.56 -2.33 11.68
CA ASN A 309 3.65 -1.38 11.88
C ASN A 309 3.29 0.03 11.40
N CYS A 310 4.09 1.02 11.81
CA CYS A 310 3.83 2.44 11.49
C CYS A 310 3.70 2.72 9.98
N SER A 311 4.49 2.07 9.13
CA SER A 311 4.39 2.21 7.68
C SER A 311 3.07 1.67 7.14
N THR A 312 2.66 0.47 7.55
CA THR A 312 1.39 -0.13 7.14
C THR A 312 0.20 0.68 7.65
N SER A 313 0.24 1.17 8.88
CA SER A 313 -0.80 2.06 9.43
C SER A 313 -0.90 3.37 8.64
N THR A 314 0.23 3.92 8.18
CA THR A 314 0.25 5.12 7.33
C THR A 314 -0.39 4.84 5.97
N VAL A 315 -0.09 3.69 5.35
CA VAL A 315 -0.72 3.27 4.08
C VAL A 315 -2.23 3.09 4.26
N ARG A 316 -2.67 2.44 5.34
CA ARG A 316 -4.10 2.28 5.65
C ARG A 316 -4.81 3.62 5.85
N LEU A 317 -4.18 4.54 6.58
CA LEU A 317 -4.74 5.87 6.83
C LEU A 317 -4.83 6.70 5.53
N GLY A 318 -3.79 6.64 4.70
CA GLY A 318 -3.77 7.29 3.39
C GLY A 318 -4.85 6.75 2.45
N GLY A 319 -5.00 5.43 2.39
CA GLY A 319 -6.04 4.76 1.61
C GLY A 319 -7.47 5.10 2.07
N GLY A 320 -7.69 5.24 3.39
CA GLY A 320 -8.98 5.63 3.95
C GLY A 320 -9.42 7.06 3.64
N GLY A 321 -8.48 7.96 3.30
CA GLY A 321 -8.77 9.35 2.94
C GLY A 321 -9.35 9.53 1.52
N GLY A 322 -9.11 8.57 0.63
CA GLY A 322 -9.65 8.52 -0.72
C GLY A 322 -11.12 8.11 -0.74
N GLY A 323 -12.02 9.01 -0.35
CA GLY A 323 -13.44 9.01 -0.75
C GLY A 323 -14.12 7.64 -0.91
N GLY A 324 -14.04 6.78 0.11
CA GLY A 324 -14.55 5.42 0.02
C GLY A 324 -14.54 4.74 1.38
N ARG A 325 -15.68 4.73 2.07
CA ARG A 325 -15.92 3.93 3.28
C ARG A 325 -15.95 2.42 2.96
N SER A 326 -14.95 1.88 2.27
CA SER A 326 -15.01 0.53 1.69
C SER A 326 -13.83 -0.40 2.00
N SER A 327 -12.71 0.08 2.56
CA SER A 327 -11.70 -0.82 3.13
C SER A 327 -12.04 -1.29 4.55
N CYS A 328 -12.89 -0.54 5.27
CA CYS A 328 -13.31 -0.86 6.64
C CYS A 328 -14.83 -1.10 6.75
N ARG A 329 -15.53 -1.27 5.63
CA ARG A 329 -16.94 -1.66 5.69
C ARG A 329 -17.01 -3.13 5.99
N HIS A 330 -17.47 -3.40 7.21
CA HIS A 330 -18.07 -4.65 7.62
C HIS A 330 -18.93 -5.27 6.51
N ASP A 331 -18.81 -6.58 6.47
CA ASP A 331 -19.56 -7.57 5.72
C ASP A 331 -21.04 -7.65 6.17
N ASP A 332 -21.69 -6.50 6.37
CA ASP A 332 -23.08 -6.42 6.79
C ASP A 332 -23.99 -6.15 5.59
N ARG A 333 -24.17 -7.16 4.74
CA ARG A 333 -25.44 -7.35 3.98
C ARG A 333 -25.69 -8.83 3.72
N ASN A 334 -26.19 -9.51 4.74
CA ASN A 334 -27.18 -10.57 4.53
C ASN A 334 -28.54 -10.05 5.02
N PRO A 335 -29.42 -9.52 4.16
CA PRO A 335 -30.84 -9.62 4.42
C PRO A 335 -31.27 -10.99 3.90
N SER A 336 -31.60 -11.86 4.85
CA SER A 336 -32.39 -13.07 4.63
C SER A 336 -33.49 -12.84 3.58
N ILE A 337 -33.37 -13.53 2.45
CA ILE A 337 -34.35 -14.34 1.67
C ILE A 337 -33.62 -14.84 0.41
#